data_AF-A0A372ZJB4-F1
#
_entry.id   AF-A0A372ZJB4-F1
#
_cell.length_a   1.000
_cell.length_b   1.000
_cell.length_c   1.000
_cell.angle_alpha   90.00
_cell.angle_beta   90.00
_cell.angle_gamma   90.00
#
_symmetry.space_group_name_H-M   'P 1'
#
loop_
_entity.id
_entity.type
_entity.pdbx_description
1 polymer ?
#
loop_
_entity_poly.entity_id
_entity_poly.type
_entity_poly.pdbx_seq_one_letter_code
_entity_poly.pdbx_strand_id
1 'polypeptide(L)'
;MTTLSEPQPKQHDEADTRLRVVLMLEIQDGAQQRFLDVYEQLRHQVASVPGHVSDQLCQSINDPRQWLITSEWKDQETFLEWVDSPAHREMVKPMHGCVSDNFRSLRYAVLRETSAAGSTGTRAPMEVPPGLPRTTPAGHVGPPRVDPGPDGVVRHALTFTVKPGSEPEVARILSGYASPRAEVDEHTRLRRTSLFMLGNRVVRAVEVIGNLSDALRHVAMQPEVRAVEEALNPHLEESRQLGDPQAARAFFARAALPARHQAIASSPASARLHRHAVLYPVRPDRGQEVAELLAEHDNLATADPTGPVAAATVFHREDVVVRLVDLRVSAEADPAAALGVADDRQAAVLAGLLDLGPQGDLRTAAGLGAFLAARAMNPVTDRSSADPINN
;
A
#
# COMPACT_ATOMS: atom_id res chain seq x y z
N MET A 1 46.77 26.54 48.76
CA MET A 1 45.66 25.81 49.40
C MET A 1 44.62 26.86 49.73
N THR A 2 43.42 26.91 49.16
CA THR A 2 42.56 25.82 48.68
C THR A 2 41.68 26.37 47.56
N THR A 3 41.71 25.73 46.39
CA THR A 3 40.82 25.99 45.26
C THR A 3 39.45 25.39 45.57
N LEU A 4 38.42 26.21 45.69
CA LEU A 4 37.03 25.76 45.71
C LEU A 4 36.61 25.51 44.26
N SER A 5 36.72 24.25 43.85
CA SER A 5 36.11 23.74 42.61
C SER A 5 34.59 23.78 42.77
N GLU A 6 33.92 24.59 41.95
CA GLU A 6 32.49 24.41 41.69
C GLU A 6 32.27 23.07 40.99
N PRO A 7 31.25 22.28 41.39
CA PRO A 7 30.90 21.07 40.68
C PRO A 7 30.22 21.45 39.36
N GLN A 8 30.95 21.31 38.26
CA GLN A 8 30.39 21.33 36.91
C GLN A 8 29.36 20.21 36.81
N PRO A 9 28.08 20.49 36.47
CA PRO A 9 27.10 19.45 36.29
C PRO A 9 27.55 18.59 35.12
N LYS A 10 27.82 17.31 35.38
CA LYS A 10 27.97 16.28 34.37
C LYS A 10 26.63 16.17 33.64
N GLN A 11 26.44 16.96 32.59
CA GLN A 11 25.40 16.68 31.61
C GLN A 11 25.81 15.37 30.93
N HIS A 12 25.09 14.31 31.24
CA HIS A 12 25.16 13.06 30.52
C HIS A 12 24.92 13.36 29.04
N ASP A 13 25.92 13.03 28.23
CA ASP A 13 25.94 13.13 26.77
C ASP A 13 25.11 11.98 26.17
N GLU A 14 23.86 11.82 26.64
CA GLU A 14 22.88 10.99 25.95
C GLU A 14 22.36 11.79 24.76
N ALA A 15 22.59 11.27 23.55
CA ALA A 15 22.08 11.87 22.33
C ALA A 15 20.57 12.07 22.46
N ASP A 16 20.10 13.30 22.26
CA ASP A 16 18.67 13.65 22.34
C ASP A 16 17.85 12.81 21.35
N THR A 17 17.12 11.80 21.85
CA THR A 17 16.32 10.88 21.03
C THR A 17 14.91 11.38 20.77
N ARG A 18 14.53 12.54 21.32
CA ARG A 18 13.14 12.98 21.39
C ARG A 18 12.49 13.12 20.02
N LEU A 19 11.22 12.74 19.97
CA LEU A 19 10.37 12.82 18.79
C LEU A 19 9.30 13.87 19.02
N ARG A 20 9.16 14.79 18.05
CA ARG A 20 8.05 15.72 17.94
C ARG A 20 7.06 15.21 16.89
N VAL A 21 5.81 15.07 17.28
CA VAL A 21 4.69 14.75 16.40
C VAL A 21 3.82 15.99 16.26
N VAL A 22 3.42 16.29 15.03
CA VAL A 22 2.57 17.44 14.70
C VAL A 22 1.37 16.90 13.94
N LEU A 23 0.21 16.93 14.58
CA LEU A 23 -1.05 16.44 14.05
C LEU A 23 -1.93 17.64 13.70
N MET A 24 -2.05 17.95 12.41
CA MET A 24 -2.93 18.99 11.90
C MET A 24 -4.30 18.39 11.60
N LEU A 25 -5.34 18.98 12.14
CA LEU A 25 -6.71 18.50 12.10
C LEU A 25 -7.62 19.54 11.47
N GLU A 26 -8.67 19.09 10.80
CA GLU A 26 -9.83 19.94 10.49
C GLU A 26 -11.05 19.36 11.21
N ILE A 27 -11.76 20.18 11.97
CA ILE A 27 -12.93 19.75 12.75
C ILE A 27 -14.20 19.87 11.89
N GLN A 28 -15.03 18.83 11.92
CA GLN A 28 -16.29 18.78 11.19
C GLN A 28 -17.28 19.83 11.71
N ASP A 29 -18.12 20.35 10.82
CA ASP A 29 -19.11 21.37 11.17
C ASP A 29 -20.05 20.86 12.29
N GLY A 30 -20.21 21.65 13.35
CA GLY A 30 -21.02 21.28 14.52
C GLY A 30 -20.44 20.16 15.40
N ALA A 31 -19.18 19.76 15.21
CA ALA A 31 -18.54 18.71 16.00
C ALA A 31 -17.55 19.22 17.06
N GLN A 32 -17.29 20.53 17.12
CA GLN A 32 -16.27 21.12 17.99
C GLN A 32 -16.41 20.74 19.47
N GLN A 33 -17.61 20.82 20.04
CA GLN A 33 -17.79 20.48 21.46
C GLN A 33 -17.56 18.99 21.72
N ARG A 34 -18.08 18.12 20.84
CA ARG A 34 -17.86 16.66 20.94
C ARG A 34 -16.37 16.33 20.84
N PHE A 35 -15.65 16.99 19.94
CA PHE A 35 -14.20 16.85 19.81
C PHE A 35 -13.49 17.20 21.12
N LEU A 36 -13.83 18.33 21.74
CA LEU A 36 -13.23 18.77 23.00
C LEU A 36 -13.55 17.81 24.15
N ASP A 37 -14.81 17.38 24.28
CA ASP A 37 -15.23 16.45 25.33
C ASP A 37 -14.50 15.11 25.23
N VAL A 38 -14.31 14.62 23.99
CA VAL A 38 -13.52 13.43 23.72
C VAL A 38 -12.04 13.67 24.02
N TYR A 39 -11.46 14.75 23.49
CA TYR A 39 -10.05 15.06 23.69
C TYR A 39 -9.69 15.18 25.17
N GLU A 40 -10.55 15.78 25.99
CA GLU A 40 -10.33 15.91 27.44
C GLU A 40 -10.28 14.55 28.14
N GLN A 41 -11.02 13.56 27.66
CA GLN A 41 -10.92 12.20 28.17
C GLN A 41 -9.63 11.50 27.71
N LEU A 42 -9.24 11.71 26.45
CA LEU A 42 -8.09 11.02 25.86
C LEU A 42 -6.75 11.57 26.35
N ARG A 43 -6.62 12.89 26.54
CA ARG A 43 -5.34 13.53 26.91
C ARG A 43 -4.74 12.95 28.19
N HIS A 44 -5.56 12.53 29.15
CA HIS A 44 -5.09 11.92 30.39
C HIS A 44 -4.62 10.48 30.19
N GLN A 45 -5.24 9.76 29.27
CA GLN A 45 -4.80 8.41 28.89
C GLN A 45 -3.48 8.47 28.13
N VAL A 46 -3.35 9.38 27.16
CA VAL A 46 -2.09 9.60 26.42
C VAL A 46 -0.96 10.00 27.36
N ALA A 47 -1.22 10.90 28.30
CA ALA A 47 -0.24 11.32 29.31
C ALA A 47 0.24 10.19 30.23
N SER A 48 -0.49 9.07 30.31
CA SER A 48 -0.08 7.89 31.08
C SER A 48 0.76 6.89 30.28
N VAL A 49 0.91 7.10 28.97
CA VAL A 49 1.67 6.20 28.09
C VAL A 49 3.16 6.32 28.40
N PRO A 50 3.87 5.21 28.66
CA PRO A 50 5.30 5.25 28.87
C PRO A 50 6.01 5.96 27.71
N GLY A 51 6.84 6.94 28.02
CA GLY A 51 7.61 7.71 27.03
C GLY A 51 6.90 8.88 26.40
N HIS A 52 5.63 9.13 26.70
CA HIS A 52 5.00 10.43 26.45
C HIS A 52 5.64 11.52 27.31
N VAL A 53 5.86 12.70 26.73
CA VAL A 53 6.47 13.86 27.43
C VAL A 53 5.45 14.98 27.58
N SER A 54 4.78 15.38 26.49
CA SER A 54 3.79 16.45 26.54
C SER A 54 2.87 16.44 25.33
N ASP A 55 1.66 17.00 25.50
CA ASP A 55 0.74 17.34 24.41
C ASP A 55 0.29 18.80 24.53
N GLN A 56 0.01 19.42 23.39
CA GLN A 56 -0.65 20.71 23.28
C GLN A 56 -1.73 20.66 22.22
N LEU A 57 -2.96 21.05 22.57
CA LEU A 57 -4.04 21.29 21.63
C LEU A 57 -4.14 22.78 21.32
N CYS A 58 -4.10 23.11 20.04
CA CYS A 58 -4.15 24.47 19.53
C CYS A 58 -5.27 24.59 18.51
N GLN A 59 -5.96 25.73 18.51
CA GLN A 59 -6.88 26.13 17.45
C GLN A 59 -6.22 27.24 16.64
N SER A 60 -6.37 27.21 15.32
CA SER A 60 -5.89 28.28 14.44
C SER A 60 -6.65 29.57 14.72
N ILE A 61 -5.92 30.69 14.79
CA ILE A 61 -6.50 32.03 14.93
C ILE A 61 -7.08 32.57 13.62
N ASN A 62 -6.72 31.95 12.49
CA ASN A 62 -7.10 32.41 11.15
C ASN A 62 -8.29 31.61 10.59
N ASP A 63 -8.44 30.35 11.01
CA ASP A 63 -9.53 29.47 10.59
C ASP A 63 -9.95 28.59 11.77
N PRO A 64 -11.13 28.80 12.37
CA PRO A 64 -11.58 28.05 13.55
C PRO A 64 -11.83 26.56 13.27
N ARG A 65 -11.90 26.13 12.00
CA ARG A 65 -11.98 24.71 11.62
C ARG A 65 -10.62 24.02 11.74
N GLN A 66 -9.52 24.76 11.67
CA GLN A 66 -8.17 24.20 11.68
C GLN A 66 -7.62 24.12 13.10
N TRP A 67 -7.18 22.92 13.47
CA TRP A 67 -6.64 22.61 14.78
C TRP A 67 -5.30 21.92 14.65
N LEU A 68 -4.50 21.98 15.71
CA LEU A 68 -3.19 21.39 15.77
C LEU A 68 -3.00 20.72 17.12
N ILE A 69 -2.61 19.45 17.11
CA ILE A 69 -2.06 18.77 18.28
C ILE A 69 -0.57 18.63 18.08
N THR A 70 0.24 19.14 19.01
CA THR A 70 1.66 18.80 19.08
C THR A 70 1.88 17.83 20.21
N SER A 71 2.72 16.83 19.99
CA SER A 71 3.04 15.79 20.96
C SER A 71 4.53 15.56 21.00
N GLU A 72 5.12 15.44 22.19
CA GLU A 72 6.53 15.11 22.38
C GLU A 72 6.69 13.77 23.09
N TRP A 73 7.65 12.98 22.61
CA TRP A 73 7.95 11.64 23.09
C TRP A 73 9.45 11.50 23.35
N LYS A 74 9.83 10.66 24.30
CA LYS A 74 11.24 10.42 24.65
C LYS A 74 12.06 9.87 23.48
N ASP A 75 11.46 9.05 22.63
CA ASP A 75 12.10 8.38 21.50
C ASP A 75 11.08 7.95 20.44
N GLN A 76 11.57 7.66 19.23
CA GLN A 76 10.75 7.27 18.09
C GLN A 76 10.12 5.87 18.27
N GLU A 77 10.87 4.92 18.81
CA GLU A 77 10.46 3.53 18.95
C GLU A 77 9.21 3.41 19.81
N THR A 78 9.24 4.05 20.98
CA THR A 78 8.13 4.04 21.94
C THR A 78 6.85 4.66 21.36
N PHE A 79 6.98 5.76 20.61
CA PHE A 79 5.85 6.33 19.90
C PHE A 79 5.29 5.36 18.85
N LEU A 80 6.16 4.70 18.07
CA LEU A 80 5.74 3.78 17.02
C LEU A 80 5.05 2.54 17.59
N GLU A 81 5.60 1.96 18.66
CA GLU A 81 4.97 0.84 19.39
C GLU A 81 3.58 1.21 19.90
N TRP A 82 3.45 2.39 20.51
CA TRP A 82 2.16 2.85 21.01
C TRP A 82 1.16 3.15 19.91
N VAL A 83 1.56 3.88 18.85
CA VAL A 83 0.65 4.26 17.75
C VAL A 83 0.16 3.04 16.97
N ASP A 84 0.96 1.97 16.92
CA ASP A 84 0.60 0.71 16.28
C ASP A 84 -0.12 -0.27 17.21
N SER A 85 -0.31 0.07 18.50
CA SER A 85 -0.94 -0.80 19.49
C SER A 85 -2.48 -0.88 19.35
N PRO A 86 -3.12 -2.02 19.70
CA PRO A 86 -4.58 -2.10 19.79
C PRO A 86 -5.18 -1.14 20.82
N ALA A 87 -4.46 -0.86 21.90
CA ALA A 87 -4.90 0.06 22.95
C ALA A 87 -5.08 1.49 22.43
N HIS A 88 -4.13 2.00 21.65
CA HIS A 88 -4.31 3.28 20.97
C HIS A 88 -5.53 3.26 20.05
N ARG A 89 -5.72 2.20 19.25
CA ARG A 89 -6.85 2.10 18.32
C ARG A 89 -8.18 2.26 19.04
N GLU A 90 -8.39 1.53 20.14
CA GLU A 90 -9.61 1.66 20.96
C GLU A 90 -9.75 3.06 21.56
N MET A 91 -8.64 3.64 22.03
CA MET A 91 -8.63 4.95 22.67
C MET A 91 -9.06 6.07 21.72
N VAL A 92 -8.65 6.07 20.44
CA VAL A 92 -8.98 7.17 19.52
C VAL A 92 -10.34 7.03 18.84
N LYS A 93 -11.04 5.89 18.99
CA LYS A 93 -12.36 5.67 18.38
C LYS A 93 -13.37 6.79 18.63
N PRO A 94 -13.49 7.38 19.83
CA PRO A 94 -14.47 8.43 20.07
C PRO A 94 -14.19 9.72 19.28
N MET A 95 -12.98 9.92 18.73
CA MET A 95 -12.67 11.07 17.86
C MET A 95 -13.27 10.91 16.44
N HIS A 96 -13.72 9.71 16.06
CA HIS A 96 -14.36 9.50 14.76
C HIS A 96 -15.61 10.36 14.60
N GLY A 97 -15.79 10.94 13.41
CA GLY A 97 -16.90 11.83 13.09
C GLY A 97 -16.79 13.25 13.69
N CYS A 98 -15.76 13.51 14.50
CA CYS A 98 -15.45 14.87 14.96
C CYS A 98 -14.39 15.55 14.09
N VAL A 99 -13.46 14.78 13.57
CA VAL A 99 -12.33 15.23 12.76
C VAL A 99 -12.55 14.82 11.30
N SER A 100 -12.13 15.67 10.36
CA SER A 100 -12.05 15.38 8.94
C SER A 100 -11.02 14.29 8.65
N ASP A 101 -11.31 13.48 7.63
CA ASP A 101 -10.39 12.43 7.18
C ASP A 101 -9.10 12.99 6.53
N ASN A 102 -9.06 14.30 6.25
CA ASN A 102 -7.90 14.99 5.66
C ASN A 102 -6.91 15.55 6.70
N PHE A 103 -6.68 14.82 7.80
CA PHE A 103 -5.71 15.22 8.81
C PHE A 103 -4.27 14.90 8.37
N ARG A 104 -3.30 15.64 8.91
CA ARG A 104 -1.87 15.43 8.64
C ARG A 104 -1.14 15.07 9.91
N SER A 105 -0.48 13.92 9.94
CA SER A 105 0.42 13.54 11.03
C SER A 105 1.87 13.58 10.54
N LEU A 106 2.61 14.55 11.04
CA LEU A 106 4.02 14.80 10.72
C LEU A 106 4.89 14.41 11.92
N ARG A 107 6.11 13.96 11.67
CA ARG A 107 7.05 13.49 12.69
C ARG A 107 8.42 14.09 12.45
N TYR A 108 9.06 14.54 13.51
CA TYR A 108 10.35 15.23 13.47
C TYR A 108 11.21 14.78 14.64
N ALA A 109 12.48 14.46 14.39
CA ALA A 109 13.44 14.36 15.48
C ALA A 109 13.72 15.77 16.02
N VAL A 110 13.70 15.93 17.34
CA VAL A 110 14.11 17.19 17.96
C VAL A 110 15.65 17.25 17.91
N LEU A 111 16.18 18.17 17.09
CA LEU A 111 17.63 18.34 16.96
C LEU A 111 18.18 19.27 18.04
N ARG A 112 17.54 20.42 18.22
CA ARG A 112 17.91 21.47 19.15
C ARG A 112 16.64 22.08 19.73
N GLU A 113 16.69 22.46 20.99
CA GLU A 113 15.62 23.19 21.65
C GLU A 113 16.21 24.38 22.40
N THR A 114 15.53 25.51 22.33
CA THR A 114 15.88 26.72 23.07
C THR A 114 14.66 27.16 23.87
N SER A 115 14.79 27.16 25.19
CA SER A 115 13.75 27.58 26.12
C SER A 115 14.24 28.72 27.01
N ALA A 116 13.34 29.36 27.75
CA ALA A 116 13.71 30.36 28.75
C ALA A 116 14.64 29.78 29.85
N ALA A 117 14.61 28.47 30.06
CA ALA A 117 15.47 27.76 31.01
C ALA A 117 16.85 27.39 30.44
N GLY A 118 17.09 27.59 29.14
CA GLY A 118 18.35 27.27 28.46
C GLY A 118 18.17 26.54 27.13
N SER A 119 19.28 26.19 26.48
CA SER A 119 19.30 25.42 25.23
C SER A 119 19.77 23.98 25.42
N THR A 120 19.13 23.03 24.74
CA THR A 120 19.41 21.59 24.77
C THR A 120 19.51 21.00 23.35
N GLY A 121 20.03 19.77 23.28
CA GLY A 121 20.13 18.99 22.04
C GLY A 121 21.55 18.97 21.44
N THR A 122 22.06 17.77 21.18
CA THR A 122 23.38 17.53 20.54
C THR A 122 23.26 16.69 19.28
N ARG A 123 22.06 16.17 18.95
CA ARG A 123 21.81 15.27 17.82
C ARG A 123 22.29 15.84 16.50
N ALA A 124 23.13 15.08 15.77
CA ALA A 124 23.55 15.46 14.44
C ALA A 124 22.36 15.43 13.45
N PRO A 125 22.24 16.40 12.54
CA PRO A 125 21.25 16.33 11.47
C PRO A 125 21.58 15.15 10.54
N MET A 126 20.55 14.57 9.94
CA MET A 126 20.71 13.59 8.87
C MET A 126 21.12 14.32 7.58
N GLU A 127 22.15 13.83 6.90
CA GLU A 127 22.55 14.38 5.60
C GLU A 127 21.48 14.11 4.55
N VAL A 128 21.20 15.12 3.71
CA VAL A 128 20.27 14.98 2.58
C VAL A 128 21.07 14.50 1.37
N PRO A 129 20.77 13.32 0.80
CA PRO A 129 21.47 12.83 -0.38
C PRO A 129 21.29 13.78 -1.59
N PRO A 130 22.32 13.97 -2.43
CA PRO A 130 22.20 14.71 -3.68
C PRO A 130 21.12 14.07 -4.58
N GLY A 131 20.22 14.89 -5.14
CA GLY A 131 19.17 14.40 -6.03
C GLY A 131 17.90 13.90 -5.33
N LEU A 132 17.78 14.02 -4.00
CA LEU A 132 16.51 13.75 -3.32
C LEU A 132 15.40 14.65 -3.90
N PRO A 133 14.31 14.10 -4.47
CA PRO A 133 13.25 14.91 -5.06
C PRO A 133 12.65 15.86 -4.02
N ARG A 134 12.49 17.15 -4.38
CA ARG A 134 11.70 18.11 -3.58
C ARG A 134 10.21 17.74 -3.69
N THR A 135 9.79 16.69 -3.00
CA THR A 135 8.38 16.33 -2.95
C THR A 135 7.58 17.40 -2.21
N THR A 136 6.36 17.68 -2.67
CA THR A 136 5.33 18.36 -1.85
C THR A 136 5.27 17.72 -0.46
N PRO A 137 5.10 18.49 0.63
CA PRO A 137 5.25 18.00 2.00
C PRO A 137 4.46 16.71 2.21
N ALA A 138 5.16 15.64 2.61
CA ALA A 138 4.60 14.36 3.00
C ALA A 138 3.78 14.54 4.30
N GLY A 139 2.62 15.18 4.18
CA GLY A 139 1.62 15.30 5.24
C GLY A 139 0.40 14.45 4.99
N HIS A 140 0.28 13.80 3.82
CA HIS A 140 -0.72 12.77 3.63
C HIS A 140 -0.20 11.50 4.27
N VAL A 141 -0.81 11.11 5.38
CA VAL A 141 -0.74 9.73 5.85
C VAL A 141 -1.59 8.90 4.89
N GLY A 142 -1.04 8.62 3.70
CA GLY A 142 -1.60 7.69 2.71
C GLY A 142 -0.61 6.56 2.41
N PRO A 143 -1.04 5.48 1.73
CA PRO A 143 -0.11 4.49 1.20
C PRO A 143 0.98 5.16 0.33
N PRO A 144 2.17 4.56 0.18
CA PRO A 144 3.27 5.15 -0.56
C PRO A 144 2.82 5.62 -1.95
N ARG A 145 3.33 6.78 -2.40
CA ARG A 145 3.11 7.25 -3.78
C ARG A 145 3.69 6.18 -4.71
N VAL A 146 2.81 5.56 -5.50
CA VAL A 146 3.19 4.60 -6.54
C VAL A 146 3.35 5.39 -7.83
N ASP A 147 4.52 5.29 -8.45
CA ASP A 147 4.79 6.00 -9.70
C ASP A 147 3.88 5.46 -10.83
N PRO A 148 3.35 6.35 -11.68
CA PRO A 148 2.58 5.92 -12.84
C PRO A 148 3.45 5.15 -13.83
N GLY A 149 2.85 4.20 -14.52
CA GLY A 149 3.49 3.50 -15.63
C GLY A 149 3.74 4.41 -16.84
N PRO A 150 4.35 3.87 -17.91
CA PRO A 150 4.64 4.63 -19.14
C PRO A 150 3.42 5.28 -19.80
N ASP A 151 2.23 4.75 -19.53
CA ASP A 151 0.94 5.23 -20.02
C ASP A 151 0.23 6.22 -19.06
N GLY A 152 0.92 6.67 -18.00
CA GLY A 152 0.35 7.56 -17.00
C GLY A 152 -0.59 6.87 -16.00
N VAL A 153 -0.74 5.53 -16.07
CA VAL A 153 -1.63 4.76 -15.21
C VAL A 153 -0.85 4.18 -14.03
N VAL A 154 -1.32 4.46 -12.82
CA VAL A 154 -0.82 3.85 -11.60
C VAL A 154 -1.43 2.46 -11.44
N ARG A 155 -0.57 1.45 -11.30
CA ARG A 155 -0.96 0.04 -11.10
C ARG A 155 -0.59 -0.41 -9.71
N HIS A 156 -1.54 -1.00 -9.00
CA HIS A 156 -1.31 -1.57 -7.67
C HIS A 156 -2.13 -2.83 -7.49
N ALA A 157 -1.64 -3.79 -6.71
CA ALA A 157 -2.41 -4.95 -6.34
C ALA A 157 -2.53 -5.07 -4.82
N LEU A 158 -3.60 -5.72 -4.39
CA LEU A 158 -3.80 -6.17 -3.02
C LEU A 158 -3.92 -7.68 -3.03
N THR A 159 -3.27 -8.36 -2.09
CA THR A 159 -3.40 -9.81 -1.91
C THR A 159 -3.81 -10.13 -0.48
N PHE A 160 -4.70 -11.12 -0.34
CA PHE A 160 -5.14 -11.63 0.95
C PHE A 160 -5.57 -13.10 0.80
N THR A 161 -5.62 -13.80 1.92
CA THR A 161 -6.05 -15.19 1.99
C THR A 161 -7.44 -15.32 2.62
N VAL A 162 -8.16 -16.34 2.17
CA VAL A 162 -9.47 -16.72 2.69
C VAL A 162 -9.37 -18.05 3.42
N LYS A 163 -10.32 -18.31 4.31
CA LYS A 163 -10.40 -19.57 5.05
C LYS A 163 -10.56 -20.71 4.04
N PRO A 164 -9.77 -21.79 4.17
CA PRO A 164 -9.93 -22.97 3.31
C PRO A 164 -11.38 -23.46 3.28
N GLY A 165 -11.90 -23.77 2.10
CA GLY A 165 -13.29 -24.17 1.87
C GLY A 165 -14.27 -23.02 1.65
N SER A 166 -13.87 -21.75 1.87
CA SER A 166 -14.69 -20.57 1.57
C SER A 166 -14.52 -20.05 0.15
N GLU A 167 -13.65 -20.63 -0.66
CA GLU A 167 -13.27 -20.13 -1.99
C GLU A 167 -14.47 -19.96 -2.94
N PRO A 168 -15.42 -20.92 -3.05
CA PRO A 168 -16.56 -20.76 -3.95
C PRO A 168 -17.47 -19.60 -3.56
N GLU A 169 -17.69 -19.42 -2.25
CA GLU A 169 -18.55 -18.36 -1.73
C GLU A 169 -17.89 -16.98 -1.89
N VAL A 170 -16.58 -16.89 -1.64
CA VAL A 170 -15.80 -15.68 -1.88
C VAL A 170 -15.83 -15.30 -3.37
N ALA A 171 -15.66 -16.26 -4.28
CA ALA A 171 -15.73 -16.01 -5.70
C ALA A 171 -17.12 -15.48 -6.11
N ARG A 172 -18.20 -15.99 -5.51
CA ARG A 172 -19.58 -15.49 -5.71
C ARG A 172 -19.76 -14.06 -5.22
N ILE A 173 -19.27 -13.73 -4.03
CA ILE A 173 -19.32 -12.38 -3.46
C ILE A 173 -18.55 -11.39 -4.35
N LEU A 174 -17.31 -11.74 -4.74
CA LEU A 174 -16.42 -10.87 -5.51
C LEU A 174 -16.81 -10.75 -6.99
N SER A 175 -17.62 -11.66 -7.53
CA SER A 175 -18.16 -11.58 -8.90
C SER A 175 -19.46 -10.79 -8.99
N GLY A 176 -20.34 -10.88 -7.98
CA GLY A 176 -21.72 -10.42 -8.05
C GLY A 176 -21.99 -8.95 -7.72
N TYR A 177 -21.00 -8.18 -7.25
CA TYR A 177 -21.24 -6.82 -6.76
C TYR A 177 -21.29 -5.77 -7.87
N ALA A 178 -22.09 -4.72 -7.67
CA ALA A 178 -22.17 -3.60 -8.61
C ALA A 178 -20.87 -2.80 -8.67
N SER A 179 -20.47 -2.37 -9.87
CA SER A 179 -19.26 -1.57 -10.05
C SER A 179 -19.34 -0.26 -9.30
N PRO A 180 -18.30 0.11 -8.53
CA PRO A 180 -18.25 1.42 -7.91
C PRO A 180 -18.14 2.52 -8.97
N ARG A 181 -18.58 3.73 -8.63
CA ARG A 181 -18.31 4.94 -9.40
C ARG A 181 -16.80 5.10 -9.56
N ALA A 182 -16.37 5.23 -10.81
CA ALA A 182 -14.98 5.29 -11.20
C ALA A 182 -14.36 6.68 -11.04
N GLU A 183 -15.18 7.72 -11.17
CA GLU A 183 -14.75 9.11 -11.11
C GLU A 183 -14.70 9.59 -9.66
N VAL A 184 -13.51 10.06 -9.25
CA VAL A 184 -13.25 10.51 -7.88
C VAL A 184 -13.27 12.03 -7.83
N ASP A 185 -12.53 12.66 -8.75
CA ASP A 185 -12.42 14.10 -8.97
C ASP A 185 -11.92 14.39 -10.41
N GLU A 186 -11.63 15.65 -10.73
CA GLU A 186 -11.18 16.10 -12.06
C GLU A 186 -9.86 15.46 -12.54
N HIS A 187 -9.07 14.86 -11.66
CA HIS A 187 -7.73 14.34 -11.95
C HIS A 187 -7.56 12.86 -11.59
N THR A 188 -8.50 12.28 -10.85
CA THR A 188 -8.40 10.93 -10.30
C THR A 188 -9.57 10.06 -10.75
N ARG A 189 -9.23 8.92 -11.37
CA ARG A 189 -10.21 7.96 -11.86
C ARG A 189 -9.73 6.51 -11.73
N LEU A 190 -10.62 5.63 -11.26
CA LEU A 190 -10.42 4.19 -11.31
C LEU A 190 -10.67 3.68 -12.74
N ARG A 191 -9.60 3.29 -13.44
CA ARG A 191 -9.66 2.83 -14.83
C ARG A 191 -10.13 1.38 -14.93
N ARG A 192 -9.57 0.49 -14.11
CA ARG A 192 -9.86 -0.95 -14.17
C ARG A 192 -9.69 -1.60 -12.81
N THR A 193 -10.51 -2.61 -12.52
CA THR A 193 -10.33 -3.51 -11.38
C THR A 193 -10.43 -4.94 -11.87
N SER A 194 -9.38 -5.72 -11.64
CA SER A 194 -9.30 -7.13 -11.99
C SER A 194 -9.03 -7.95 -10.72
N LEU A 195 -9.82 -9.01 -10.51
CA LEU A 195 -9.76 -9.90 -9.36
C LEU A 195 -9.51 -11.32 -9.84
N PHE A 196 -8.53 -11.97 -9.23
CA PHE A 196 -8.13 -13.33 -9.55
C PHE A 196 -8.01 -14.17 -8.28
N MET A 197 -8.23 -15.48 -8.41
CA MET A 197 -8.10 -16.45 -7.31
C MET A 197 -7.29 -17.67 -7.72
N LEU A 198 -6.39 -18.12 -6.84
CA LEU A 198 -5.74 -19.43 -6.94
C LEU A 198 -5.73 -20.07 -5.56
N GLY A 199 -6.46 -21.19 -5.41
CA GLY A 199 -6.75 -21.75 -4.10
C GLY A 199 -7.41 -20.70 -3.20
N ASN A 200 -6.92 -20.57 -1.97
CA ASN A 200 -7.43 -19.61 -0.99
C ASN A 200 -6.81 -18.20 -1.13
N ARG A 201 -5.95 -17.94 -2.11
CA ARG A 201 -5.35 -16.62 -2.32
C ARG A 201 -6.14 -15.80 -3.33
N VAL A 202 -6.50 -14.59 -2.92
CA VAL A 202 -7.11 -13.57 -3.77
C VAL A 202 -6.06 -12.52 -4.14
N VAL A 203 -6.08 -12.08 -5.39
CA VAL A 203 -5.31 -10.92 -5.87
C VAL A 203 -6.27 -9.94 -6.56
N ARG A 204 -6.31 -8.71 -6.07
CA ARG A 204 -7.08 -7.59 -6.63
C ARG A 204 -6.12 -6.58 -7.23
N ALA A 205 -6.03 -6.52 -8.54
CA ALA A 205 -5.30 -5.49 -9.27
C ALA A 205 -6.21 -4.29 -9.57
N VAL A 206 -5.71 -3.08 -9.31
CA VAL A 206 -6.37 -1.82 -9.62
C VAL A 206 -5.49 -0.98 -10.54
N GLU A 207 -6.12 -0.36 -11.53
CA GLU A 207 -5.51 0.62 -12.43
C GLU A 207 -6.18 1.97 -12.18
N VAL A 208 -5.39 2.99 -11.86
CA VAL A 208 -5.85 4.33 -11.49
C VAL A 208 -5.11 5.39 -12.31
N ILE A 209 -5.85 6.36 -12.83
CA ILE A 209 -5.27 7.61 -13.33
C ILE A 209 -5.30 8.60 -12.17
N GLY A 210 -4.21 9.32 -11.91
CA GLY A 210 -4.12 10.27 -10.80
C GLY A 210 -3.68 9.64 -9.48
N ASN A 211 -4.34 9.99 -8.37
CA ASN A 211 -3.89 9.58 -7.04
C ASN A 211 -4.52 8.24 -6.59
N LEU A 212 -3.69 7.21 -6.46
CA LEU A 212 -4.11 5.88 -5.97
C LEU A 212 -4.80 5.93 -4.59
N SER A 213 -4.28 6.73 -3.66
CA SER A 213 -4.82 6.80 -2.29
C SER A 213 -6.24 7.37 -2.29
N ASP A 214 -6.46 8.40 -3.12
CA ASP A 214 -7.75 9.07 -3.22
C ASP A 214 -8.76 8.17 -3.92
N ALA A 215 -8.35 7.46 -4.97
CA ALA A 215 -9.17 6.47 -5.65
C ALA A 215 -9.58 5.31 -4.75
N LEU A 216 -8.63 4.70 -4.02
CA LEU A 216 -8.94 3.59 -3.11
C LEU A 216 -9.86 4.04 -1.98
N ARG A 217 -9.64 5.24 -1.43
CA ARG A 217 -10.50 5.82 -0.38
C ARG A 217 -11.92 6.08 -0.90
N HIS A 218 -12.04 6.69 -2.07
CA HIS A 218 -13.34 6.94 -2.70
C HIS A 218 -14.12 5.65 -2.93
N VAL A 219 -13.46 4.62 -3.47
CA VAL A 219 -14.08 3.31 -3.73
C VAL A 219 -14.50 2.63 -2.43
N ALA A 220 -13.69 2.68 -1.37
CA ALA A 220 -13.99 2.05 -0.09
C ALA A 220 -15.23 2.63 0.62
N MET A 221 -15.56 3.90 0.37
CA MET A 221 -16.71 4.57 0.99
C MET A 221 -18.05 4.25 0.32
N GLN A 222 -18.06 3.62 -0.85
CA GLN A 222 -19.28 3.35 -1.60
C GLN A 222 -20.09 2.20 -1.00
N PRO A 223 -21.43 2.31 -0.90
CA PRO A 223 -22.28 1.30 -0.27
C PRO A 223 -22.12 -0.12 -0.85
N GLU A 224 -21.97 -0.22 -2.17
CA GLU A 224 -21.82 -1.49 -2.88
C GLU A 224 -20.51 -2.19 -2.50
N VAL A 225 -19.44 -1.41 -2.30
CA VAL A 225 -18.14 -1.93 -1.87
C VAL A 225 -18.19 -2.30 -0.39
N ARG A 226 -18.80 -1.48 0.46
CA ARG A 226 -18.97 -1.79 1.88
C ARG A 226 -19.75 -3.10 2.11
N ALA A 227 -20.83 -3.32 1.36
CA ALA A 227 -21.62 -4.54 1.44
C ALA A 227 -20.80 -5.79 1.08
N VAL A 228 -19.93 -5.69 0.06
CA VAL A 228 -19.01 -6.78 -0.32
C VAL A 228 -18.01 -7.06 0.79
N GLU A 229 -17.45 -6.01 1.37
CA GLU A 229 -16.43 -6.12 2.41
C GLU A 229 -17.01 -6.72 3.70
N GLU A 230 -18.23 -6.33 4.08
CA GLU A 230 -18.99 -6.93 5.18
C GLU A 230 -19.32 -8.40 4.92
N ALA A 231 -19.73 -8.75 3.70
CA ALA A 231 -20.00 -10.14 3.30
C ALA A 231 -18.74 -11.00 3.25
N LEU A 232 -17.58 -10.41 2.92
CA LEU A 232 -16.32 -11.14 2.80
C LEU A 232 -15.68 -11.44 4.16
N ASN A 233 -15.87 -10.56 5.15
CA ASN A 233 -15.21 -10.64 6.46
C ASN A 233 -15.29 -12.02 7.18
N PRO A 234 -16.43 -12.73 7.19
CA PRO A 234 -16.51 -14.07 7.78
C PRO A 234 -15.60 -15.12 7.13
N HIS A 235 -15.23 -14.89 5.86
CA HIS A 235 -14.44 -15.81 5.05
C HIS A 235 -12.95 -15.48 5.02
N LEU A 236 -12.52 -14.34 5.57
CA LEU A 236 -11.10 -13.97 5.61
C LEU A 236 -10.36 -14.70 6.74
N GLU A 237 -9.12 -15.12 6.51
CA GLU A 237 -8.25 -15.63 7.59
C GLU A 237 -7.93 -14.53 8.60
N GLU A 238 -7.75 -13.30 8.11
CA GLU A 238 -7.62 -12.09 8.92
C GLU A 238 -8.83 -11.16 8.68
N SER A 239 -9.61 -10.89 9.72
CA SER A 239 -10.71 -9.92 9.62
C SER A 239 -10.18 -8.52 9.33
N ARG A 240 -10.89 -7.77 8.46
CA ARG A 240 -10.52 -6.38 8.11
C ARG A 240 -11.67 -5.41 8.36
N GLN A 241 -11.33 -4.22 8.85
CA GLN A 241 -12.28 -3.13 9.09
C GLN A 241 -11.90 -1.94 8.20
N LEU A 242 -12.50 -1.86 7.02
CA LEU A 242 -12.18 -0.79 6.06
C LEU A 242 -12.88 0.54 6.36
N GLY A 243 -13.88 0.54 7.25
CA GLY A 243 -14.54 1.75 7.74
C GLY A 243 -13.77 2.51 8.81
N ASP A 244 -12.74 1.90 9.40
CA ASP A 244 -11.76 2.58 10.26
C ASP A 244 -10.53 2.95 9.42
N PRO A 245 -10.20 4.25 9.25
CA PRO A 245 -9.04 4.69 8.48
C PRO A 245 -7.70 4.05 8.92
N GLN A 246 -7.51 3.77 10.21
CA GLN A 246 -6.25 3.21 10.70
C GLN A 246 -6.18 1.70 10.45
N ALA A 247 -7.25 0.94 10.73
CA ALA A 247 -7.33 -0.48 10.38
C ALA A 247 -7.27 -0.70 8.85
N ALA A 248 -7.91 0.18 8.07
CA ALA A 248 -7.81 0.18 6.61
C ALA A 248 -6.36 0.38 6.17
N ARG A 249 -5.65 1.37 6.73
CA ARG A 249 -4.24 1.61 6.41
C ARG A 249 -3.35 0.42 6.78
N ALA A 250 -3.53 -0.18 7.94
CA ALA A 250 -2.77 -1.36 8.37
C ALA A 250 -3.04 -2.56 7.45
N PHE A 251 -4.30 -2.79 7.06
CA PHE A 251 -4.66 -3.79 6.08
C PHE A 251 -4.01 -3.49 4.73
N PHE A 252 -4.12 -2.28 4.19
CA PHE A 252 -3.50 -1.92 2.92
C PHE A 252 -1.98 -2.09 2.96
N ALA A 253 -1.31 -1.73 4.06
CA ALA A 253 0.13 -1.98 4.20
C ALA A 253 0.47 -3.48 4.16
N ARG A 254 -0.30 -4.33 4.86
CA ARG A 254 -0.11 -5.79 4.90
C ARG A 254 -0.61 -6.52 3.66
N ALA A 255 -1.56 -5.97 2.92
CA ALA A 255 -2.12 -6.57 1.72
C ALA A 255 -1.47 -6.02 0.45
N ALA A 256 -0.75 -4.89 0.52
CA ALA A 256 -0.13 -4.25 -0.62
C ALA A 256 0.82 -5.21 -1.35
N LEU A 257 0.59 -5.31 -2.65
CA LEU A 257 1.43 -6.02 -3.60
C LEU A 257 1.80 -5.00 -4.70
N PRO A 258 2.85 -4.20 -4.49
CA PRO A 258 3.19 -3.11 -5.38
C PRO A 258 3.65 -3.62 -6.75
N ALA A 259 3.33 -2.86 -7.80
CA ALA A 259 3.91 -3.08 -9.13
C ALA A 259 5.40 -2.73 -9.08
N ARG A 260 6.28 -3.73 -9.29
CA ARG A 260 7.73 -3.54 -9.38
C ARG A 260 8.19 -3.30 -10.82
N HIS A 261 7.43 -3.81 -11.77
CA HIS A 261 7.72 -3.66 -13.18
C HIS A 261 6.44 -3.51 -14.00
N GLN A 262 6.51 -2.72 -15.05
CA GLN A 262 5.44 -2.48 -16.02
C GLN A 262 6.07 -2.39 -17.42
N ALA A 263 5.52 -3.12 -18.37
CA ALA A 263 5.90 -3.05 -19.78
C ALA A 263 4.65 -2.98 -20.65
N ILE A 264 4.66 -2.10 -21.65
CA ILE A 264 3.51 -1.85 -22.54
C ILE A 264 4.04 -1.70 -23.96
N ALA A 265 3.50 -2.49 -24.89
CA ALA A 265 3.86 -2.39 -26.29
C ALA A 265 3.41 -1.03 -26.87
N SER A 266 4.27 -0.41 -27.70
CA SER A 266 4.03 0.96 -28.20
C SER A 266 2.85 1.09 -29.17
N SER A 267 2.33 -0.03 -29.70
CA SER A 267 1.22 -0.04 -30.65
C SER A 267 -0.08 -0.47 -29.97
N PRO A 268 -1.17 0.32 -30.08
CA PRO A 268 -2.45 -0.05 -29.48
C PRO A 268 -2.93 -1.40 -30.03
N ALA A 269 -3.33 -2.29 -29.12
CA ALA A 269 -3.83 -3.59 -29.52
C ALA A 269 -5.16 -3.43 -30.28
N SER A 270 -5.14 -3.68 -31.59
CA SER A 270 -6.36 -3.69 -32.42
C SER A 270 -7.25 -4.92 -32.17
N ALA A 271 -6.74 -5.93 -31.46
CA ALA A 271 -7.43 -7.18 -31.16
C ALA A 271 -7.84 -7.25 -29.68
N ARG A 272 -8.86 -8.06 -29.38
CA ARG A 272 -9.27 -8.36 -28.00
C ARG A 272 -8.11 -9.00 -27.24
N LEU A 273 -7.72 -8.37 -26.14
CA LEU A 273 -6.67 -8.88 -25.26
C LEU A 273 -7.24 -9.92 -24.29
N HIS A 274 -6.43 -10.94 -24.00
CA HIS A 274 -6.67 -11.97 -23.02
C HIS A 274 -5.85 -11.65 -21.77
N ARG A 275 -6.52 -11.22 -20.71
CA ARG A 275 -5.88 -10.86 -19.45
C ARG A 275 -5.72 -12.09 -18.56
N HIS A 276 -4.50 -12.37 -18.15
CA HIS A 276 -4.15 -13.52 -17.33
C HIS A 276 -3.27 -13.11 -16.15
N ALA A 277 -3.49 -13.73 -15.00
CA ALA A 277 -2.61 -13.60 -13.84
C ALA A 277 -1.98 -14.95 -13.51
N VAL A 278 -0.69 -14.96 -13.22
CA VAL A 278 0.06 -16.15 -12.82
C VAL A 278 0.70 -15.90 -11.46
N LEU A 279 0.45 -16.79 -10.49
CA LEU A 279 1.10 -16.77 -9.19
C LEU A 279 2.31 -17.71 -9.21
N TYR A 280 3.51 -17.16 -8.99
CA TYR A 280 4.75 -17.92 -9.02
C TYR A 280 5.01 -18.52 -7.63
N PRO A 281 5.26 -19.85 -7.52
CA PRO A 281 5.63 -20.48 -6.26
C PRO A 281 7.12 -20.20 -5.98
N VAL A 282 7.44 -19.00 -5.52
CA VAL A 282 8.82 -18.57 -5.34
C VAL A 282 9.44 -19.27 -4.13
N ARG A 283 10.71 -19.69 -4.25
CA ARG A 283 11.49 -20.15 -3.10
C ARG A 283 11.70 -19.00 -2.11
N PRO A 284 11.86 -19.27 -0.81
CA PRO A 284 12.12 -18.24 0.18
C PRO A 284 13.26 -17.31 -0.22
N ASP A 285 13.04 -16.00 -0.07
CA ASP A 285 13.96 -14.89 -0.36
C ASP A 285 14.35 -14.73 -1.84
N ARG A 286 13.66 -15.42 -2.77
CA ARG A 286 13.93 -15.35 -4.22
C ARG A 286 12.94 -14.48 -5.00
N GLY A 287 11.97 -13.86 -4.32
CA GLY A 287 10.93 -13.04 -4.96
C GLY A 287 11.46 -11.94 -5.87
N GLN A 288 12.50 -11.23 -5.42
CA GLN A 288 13.11 -10.14 -6.19
C GLN A 288 13.76 -10.65 -7.48
N GLU A 289 14.51 -11.75 -7.43
CA GLU A 289 15.18 -12.34 -8.61
C GLU A 289 14.17 -12.82 -9.66
N VAL A 290 13.04 -13.41 -9.22
CA VAL A 290 11.95 -13.79 -10.13
C VAL A 290 11.32 -12.55 -10.77
N ALA A 291 11.07 -11.50 -9.98
CA ALA A 291 10.48 -10.27 -10.49
C ALA A 291 11.38 -9.57 -11.53
N GLU A 292 12.70 -9.57 -11.32
CA GLU A 292 13.68 -9.03 -12.26
C GLU A 292 13.76 -9.84 -13.54
N LEU A 293 13.78 -11.18 -13.45
CA LEU A 293 13.80 -12.06 -14.62
C LEU A 293 12.54 -11.87 -15.50
N LEU A 294 11.38 -11.74 -14.87
CA LEU A 294 10.13 -11.46 -15.58
C LEU A 294 10.14 -10.05 -16.20
N ALA A 295 10.71 -9.06 -15.53
CA ALA A 295 10.85 -7.71 -16.07
C ALA A 295 11.74 -7.66 -17.32
N GLU A 296 12.85 -8.40 -17.32
CA GLU A 296 13.72 -8.53 -18.51
C GLU A 296 12.95 -9.16 -19.68
N HIS A 297 12.20 -10.24 -19.43
CA HIS A 297 11.34 -10.85 -20.43
C HIS A 297 10.30 -9.85 -20.97
N ASP A 298 9.58 -9.18 -20.08
CA ASP A 298 8.47 -8.30 -20.42
C ASP A 298 8.90 -7.11 -21.28
N ASN A 299 10.07 -6.52 -20.98
CA ASN A 299 10.66 -5.47 -21.80
C ASN A 299 11.00 -5.95 -23.22
N LEU A 300 11.60 -7.14 -23.35
CA LEU A 300 11.94 -7.71 -24.66
C LEU A 300 10.67 -8.09 -25.45
N ALA A 301 9.71 -8.71 -24.79
CA ALA A 301 8.47 -9.18 -25.42
C ALA A 301 7.60 -8.01 -25.92
N THR A 302 7.54 -6.91 -25.17
CA THR A 302 6.76 -5.72 -25.55
C THR A 302 7.47 -4.79 -26.54
N ALA A 303 8.78 -4.97 -26.73
CA ALA A 303 9.53 -4.28 -27.77
C ALA A 303 9.15 -4.76 -29.18
N ASP A 304 8.66 -6.00 -29.33
CA ASP A 304 8.03 -6.49 -30.56
C ASP A 304 6.53 -6.14 -30.55
N PRO A 305 6.07 -5.15 -31.33
CA PRO A 305 4.67 -4.74 -31.35
C PRO A 305 3.73 -5.82 -31.93
N THR A 306 4.27 -6.79 -32.65
CA THR A 306 3.54 -7.92 -33.25
C THR A 306 3.55 -9.17 -32.38
N GLY A 307 4.37 -9.17 -31.33
CA GLY A 307 4.50 -10.27 -30.38
C GLY A 307 3.22 -10.55 -29.59
N PRO A 308 3.16 -11.70 -28.92
CA PRO A 308 1.98 -12.14 -28.18
C PRO A 308 1.66 -11.26 -26.96
N VAL A 309 2.67 -10.60 -26.36
CA VAL A 309 2.52 -9.79 -25.14
C VAL A 309 2.22 -8.33 -25.50
N ALA A 310 1.04 -7.84 -25.14
CA ALA A 310 0.67 -6.44 -25.34
C ALA A 310 1.02 -5.57 -24.14
N ALA A 311 0.83 -6.09 -22.93
CA ALA A 311 1.24 -5.43 -21.70
C ALA A 311 1.50 -6.47 -20.60
N ALA A 312 2.40 -6.14 -19.68
CA ALA A 312 2.68 -6.94 -18.50
C ALA A 312 2.93 -6.06 -17.28
N THR A 313 2.57 -6.56 -16.11
CA THR A 313 2.85 -5.94 -14.82
C THR A 313 3.24 -7.02 -13.83
N VAL A 314 4.41 -6.85 -13.20
CA VAL A 314 4.89 -7.75 -12.15
C VAL A 314 4.62 -7.10 -10.80
N PHE A 315 3.75 -7.72 -10.02
CA PHE A 315 3.48 -7.35 -8.64
C PHE A 315 4.32 -8.24 -7.71
N HIS A 316 5.06 -7.62 -6.79
CA HIS A 316 5.98 -8.35 -5.92
C HIS A 316 6.07 -7.74 -4.53
N ARG A 317 5.94 -8.60 -3.52
CA ARG A 317 6.35 -8.35 -2.13
C ARG A 317 6.81 -9.66 -1.49
N GLU A 318 8.01 -9.66 -0.91
CA GLU A 318 8.60 -10.84 -0.28
C GLU A 318 8.55 -12.02 -1.27
N ASP A 319 8.02 -13.18 -0.89
CA ASP A 319 7.95 -14.34 -1.79
C ASP A 319 6.68 -14.40 -2.64
N VAL A 320 5.82 -13.39 -2.57
CA VAL A 320 4.60 -13.31 -3.38
C VAL A 320 4.92 -12.56 -4.67
N VAL A 321 5.02 -13.31 -5.77
CA VAL A 321 5.19 -12.76 -7.13
C VAL A 321 3.99 -13.13 -7.99
N VAL A 322 3.32 -12.11 -8.53
CA VAL A 322 2.20 -12.26 -9.45
C VAL A 322 2.51 -11.48 -10.73
N ARG A 323 2.48 -12.16 -11.87
CA ARG A 323 2.54 -11.50 -13.18
C ARG A 323 1.15 -11.40 -13.76
N LEU A 324 0.70 -10.18 -14.01
CA LEU A 324 -0.49 -9.88 -14.79
C LEU A 324 -0.07 -9.56 -16.22
N VAL A 325 -0.57 -10.32 -17.19
CA VAL A 325 -0.19 -10.21 -18.61
C VAL A 325 -1.44 -10.09 -19.48
N ASP A 326 -1.43 -9.14 -20.40
CA ASP A 326 -2.43 -8.98 -21.45
C ASP A 326 -1.85 -9.53 -22.76
N LEU A 327 -2.41 -10.65 -23.22
CA LEU A 327 -1.95 -11.39 -24.40
C LEU A 327 -2.86 -11.15 -25.61
N ARG A 328 -2.30 -11.18 -26.82
CA ARG A 328 -3.07 -11.16 -28.09
C ARG A 328 -3.65 -12.52 -28.46
N VAL A 329 -3.19 -13.58 -27.80
CA VAL A 329 -3.65 -14.96 -27.92
C VAL A 329 -4.05 -15.47 -26.53
N SER A 330 -4.74 -16.61 -26.43
CA SER A 330 -5.00 -17.19 -25.11
C SER A 330 -3.71 -17.72 -24.48
N ALA A 331 -3.63 -17.74 -23.15
CA ALA A 331 -2.46 -18.24 -22.45
C ALA A 331 -2.12 -19.71 -22.79
N GLU A 332 -3.11 -20.53 -23.13
CA GLU A 332 -2.93 -21.93 -23.51
C GLU A 332 -2.34 -22.07 -24.92
N ALA A 333 -2.60 -21.11 -25.81
CA ALA A 333 -2.05 -21.09 -27.16
C ALA A 333 -0.56 -20.72 -27.16
N ASP A 334 -0.13 -19.89 -26.21
CA ASP A 334 1.29 -19.56 -25.99
C ASP A 334 1.65 -19.53 -24.48
N PRO A 335 1.89 -20.71 -23.88
CA PRO A 335 2.24 -20.81 -22.47
C PRO A 335 3.58 -20.14 -22.14
N ALA A 336 4.51 -20.06 -23.10
CA ALA A 336 5.81 -19.46 -22.90
C ALA A 336 5.68 -17.94 -22.68
N ALA A 337 4.91 -17.26 -23.53
CA ALA A 337 4.58 -15.85 -23.36
C ALA A 337 3.77 -15.57 -22.08
N ALA A 338 2.81 -16.45 -21.75
CA ALA A 338 2.02 -16.34 -20.52
C ALA A 338 2.85 -16.47 -19.23
N LEU A 339 3.89 -17.31 -19.26
CA LEU A 339 4.77 -17.59 -18.11
C LEU A 339 6.05 -16.74 -18.06
N GLY A 340 6.30 -15.91 -19.07
CA GLY A 340 7.49 -15.06 -19.10
C GLY A 340 8.77 -15.82 -19.40
N VAL A 341 8.71 -16.81 -20.31
CA VAL A 341 9.83 -17.67 -20.71
C VAL A 341 10.09 -17.51 -22.20
N ALA A 342 11.27 -17.04 -22.59
CA ALA A 342 11.67 -16.83 -23.98
C ALA A 342 12.50 -18.00 -24.56
N ASP A 343 13.37 -18.61 -23.75
CA ASP A 343 14.28 -19.67 -24.17
C ASP A 343 14.61 -20.65 -23.03
N ASP A 344 15.32 -21.74 -23.37
CA ASP A 344 15.73 -22.80 -22.44
C ASP A 344 16.60 -22.28 -21.28
N ARG A 345 17.38 -21.22 -21.51
CA ARG A 345 18.25 -20.63 -20.47
C ARG A 345 17.39 -19.90 -19.47
N GLN A 346 16.47 -19.05 -19.92
CA GLN A 346 15.53 -18.35 -19.04
C GLN A 346 14.63 -19.35 -18.29
N ALA A 347 14.17 -20.40 -18.97
CA ALA A 347 13.42 -21.49 -18.34
C ALA A 347 14.20 -22.17 -17.21
N ALA A 348 15.49 -22.46 -17.42
CA ALA A 348 16.34 -23.10 -16.40
C ALA A 348 16.61 -22.18 -15.20
N VAL A 349 16.85 -20.89 -15.44
CA VAL A 349 17.02 -19.90 -14.37
C VAL A 349 15.73 -19.77 -13.55
N LEU A 350 14.58 -19.58 -14.22
CA LEU A 350 13.29 -19.48 -13.57
C LEU A 350 13.00 -20.74 -12.74
N ALA A 351 13.23 -21.93 -13.30
CA ALA A 351 13.03 -23.19 -12.57
C ALA A 351 13.89 -23.31 -11.30
N GLY A 352 15.10 -22.76 -11.29
CA GLY A 352 15.98 -22.72 -10.11
C GLY A 352 15.45 -21.82 -8.99
N LEU A 353 14.67 -20.80 -9.32
CA LEU A 353 14.11 -19.82 -8.37
C LEU A 353 12.75 -20.25 -7.80
N LEU A 354 12.10 -21.25 -8.40
CA LEU A 354 10.75 -21.67 -8.05
C LEU A 354 10.74 -23.01 -7.30
N ASP A 355 9.74 -23.17 -6.43
CA ASP A 355 9.33 -24.46 -5.88
C ASP A 355 8.30 -25.11 -6.80
N LEU A 356 8.82 -25.75 -7.85
CA LEU A 356 8.00 -26.43 -8.87
C LEU A 356 7.38 -27.73 -8.35
N GLY A 357 7.88 -28.30 -7.26
CA GLY A 357 7.54 -29.67 -6.86
C GLY A 357 7.81 -30.69 -7.98
N PRO A 358 7.00 -31.75 -8.15
CA PRO A 358 7.16 -32.74 -9.23
C PRO A 358 6.70 -32.23 -10.61
N GLN A 359 6.23 -30.98 -10.69
CA GLN A 359 5.70 -30.41 -11.93
C GLN A 359 6.84 -29.98 -12.85
N GLY A 360 6.84 -30.57 -14.05
CA GLY A 360 7.20 -29.97 -15.34
C GLY A 360 8.55 -29.27 -15.47
N ASP A 361 9.44 -29.86 -16.27
CA ASP A 361 10.56 -29.16 -16.88
C ASP A 361 10.06 -27.98 -17.74
N LEU A 362 10.30 -26.74 -17.27
CA LEU A 362 9.88 -25.50 -17.95
C LEU A 362 10.52 -25.30 -19.33
N ARG A 363 11.50 -26.14 -19.71
CA ARG A 363 12.10 -26.14 -21.06
C ARG A 363 11.25 -26.89 -22.08
N THR A 364 10.18 -27.55 -21.64
CA THR A 364 9.32 -28.36 -22.52
C THR A 364 7.93 -27.74 -22.63
N ALA A 365 7.30 -27.85 -23.80
CA ALA A 365 5.93 -27.37 -24.01
C ALA A 365 4.92 -28.03 -23.04
N ALA A 366 5.10 -29.32 -22.74
CA ALA A 366 4.28 -30.04 -21.77
C ALA A 366 4.48 -29.51 -20.33
N GLY A 367 5.72 -29.21 -19.95
CA GLY A 367 6.04 -28.64 -18.63
C GLY A 367 5.51 -27.22 -18.47
N LEU A 368 5.64 -26.38 -19.49
CA LEU A 368 5.04 -25.03 -19.51
C LEU A 368 3.51 -25.10 -19.41
N GLY A 369 2.85 -25.97 -20.19
CA GLY A 369 1.40 -26.15 -20.12
C GLY A 369 0.92 -26.63 -18.75
N ALA A 370 1.62 -27.59 -18.14
CA ALA A 370 1.30 -28.09 -16.81
C ALA A 370 1.49 -27.02 -15.73
N PHE A 371 2.60 -26.28 -15.78
CA PHE A 371 2.87 -25.19 -14.85
C PHE A 371 1.83 -24.07 -14.97
N LEU A 372 1.49 -23.66 -16.20
CA LEU A 372 0.44 -22.69 -16.44
C LEU A 372 -0.91 -23.16 -15.87
N ALA A 373 -1.32 -24.40 -16.14
CA ALA A 373 -2.57 -24.94 -15.61
C ALA A 373 -2.59 -24.97 -14.07
N ALA A 374 -1.45 -25.21 -13.43
CA ALA A 374 -1.33 -25.25 -11.97
C ALA A 374 -1.26 -23.87 -11.31
N ARG A 375 -0.79 -22.83 -12.03
CA ARG A 375 -0.43 -21.52 -11.46
C ARG A 375 -1.18 -20.34 -12.04
N ALA A 376 -1.91 -20.52 -13.14
CA ALA A 376 -2.84 -19.53 -13.66
C ALA A 376 -3.93 -19.29 -12.61
N MET A 377 -4.15 -18.02 -12.28
CA MET A 377 -5.20 -17.61 -11.37
C MET A 377 -6.52 -17.47 -12.13
N ASN A 378 -7.59 -18.03 -11.56
CA ASN A 378 -8.92 -17.95 -12.13
C ASN A 378 -9.45 -16.51 -12.07
N PRO A 379 -9.91 -15.92 -13.19
CA PRO A 379 -10.53 -14.60 -13.17
C PRO A 379 -11.89 -14.67 -12.48
N VAL A 380 -12.10 -13.79 -11.51
CA VAL A 380 -13.37 -13.66 -10.78
C VAL A 380 -14.17 -12.48 -11.30
N THR A 381 -13.50 -11.35 -11.49
CA THR A 381 -14.08 -10.10 -11.96
C THR A 381 -13.04 -9.34 -12.74
N ASP A 382 -13.43 -8.74 -13.87
CA ASP A 382 -12.59 -7.81 -14.61
C ASP A 382 -13.48 -6.70 -15.19
N ARG A 383 -13.31 -5.49 -14.68
CA ARG A 383 -14.20 -4.35 -15.00
C ARG A 383 -13.37 -3.13 -15.32
N SER A 384 -13.61 -2.54 -16.49
CA SER A 384 -13.04 -1.28 -16.93
C SER A 384 -14.09 -0.17 -16.90
N SER A 385 -13.71 1.03 -16.47
CA SER A 385 -14.49 2.23 -16.75
C SER A 385 -14.36 2.55 -18.24
N ALA A 386 -15.45 2.82 -18.95
CA ALA A 386 -15.37 3.30 -20.33
C ALA A 386 -14.59 4.62 -20.38
N ASP A 387 -13.68 4.77 -21.34
CA ASP A 387 -13.04 6.05 -21.63
C ASP A 387 -14.11 7.04 -22.13
N PRO A 388 -14.16 8.29 -21.63
CA PRO A 388 -15.02 9.31 -22.19
C PRO A 388 -14.30 9.94 -23.39
N ILE A 389 -13.96 9.15 -24.40
CA ILE A 389 -13.55 9.65 -25.71
C ILE A 389 -14.15 8.74 -26.78
N ASN A 390 -15.44 8.96 -27.01
CA ASN A 390 -16.06 8.88 -28.33
C ASN A 390 -17.39 9.61 -28.24
N ASN A 391 -17.32 10.94 -28.38
CA ASN A 391 -18.39 11.74 -28.95
C ASN A 391 -17.77 12.84 -29.80
#